data_AF-A0AA95I8E3-F1
#
_entry.id   AF-A0AA95I8E3-F1
#
_cell.length_a   1.000
_cell.length_b   1.000
_cell.length_c   1.000
_cell.angle_alpha   90.00
_cell.angle_beta   90.00
_cell.angle_gamma   90.00
#
_symmetry.space_group_name_H-M   'P 1'
#
loop_
_entity.id
_entity.type
_entity.pdbx_description
1 polymer ?
#
loop_
_entity_poly.entity_id
_entity_poly.type
_entity_poly.pdbx_seq_one_letter_code
_entity_poly.pdbx_strand_id
1 'polypeptide(L)'
;MRKVKVLILTVVFLLTMALPAMAQSNSSVYKGSFQGASFYGSEGTFDTSVDLSTNFEDKDSYILYYQTYDYEKDEYYYGSAIVPATNAIFDVNKGMAKVNTTVDVYKVDFTCDEEGNCNGDETPAGTKSINLAWAFNPKSYSTSKYSDKNVQIDFDQYIKLSKGTFKNYNNVLVSGTVAGKTTDSFEYSGANVSTGSSFVIIE
;
A
#
# COMPACT_ATOMS: atom_id res chain seq x y z
N MET A 1 -6.31 41.97 -48.46
CA MET A 1 -5.69 40.70 -47.98
C MET A 1 -5.37 40.64 -46.48
N ARG A 2 -5.22 41.74 -45.74
CA ARG A 2 -4.91 41.71 -44.29
C ARG A 2 -6.05 41.20 -43.39
N LYS A 3 -7.31 41.46 -43.74
CA LYS A 3 -8.48 41.11 -42.91
C LYS A 3 -8.84 39.61 -42.93
N VAL A 4 -8.58 38.89 -44.03
CA VAL A 4 -8.85 37.44 -44.15
C VAL A 4 -7.85 36.62 -43.34
N LYS A 5 -6.58 37.06 -43.29
CA LYS A 5 -5.54 36.40 -42.48
C LYS A 5 -5.83 36.47 -40.98
N VAL A 6 -6.41 37.58 -40.50
CA VAL A 6 -6.79 37.72 -39.07
C VAL A 6 -7.96 36.80 -38.74
N LEU A 7 -8.96 36.69 -39.63
CA LEU A 7 -10.12 35.83 -39.37
C LEU A 7 -9.74 34.34 -39.27
N ILE A 8 -8.86 33.86 -40.17
CA ILE A 8 -8.37 32.48 -40.15
C ILE A 8 -7.50 32.23 -38.90
N LEU A 9 -6.62 33.17 -38.53
CA LEU A 9 -5.79 33.01 -37.34
C LEU A 9 -6.62 32.95 -36.05
N THR A 10 -7.71 33.74 -35.98
CA THR A 10 -8.60 33.78 -34.81
C THR A 10 -9.45 32.52 -34.72
N VAL A 11 -9.93 31.99 -35.86
CA VAL A 11 -10.67 30.71 -35.91
C VAL A 11 -9.74 29.53 -35.57
N VAL A 12 -8.48 29.54 -36.02
CA VAL A 12 -7.48 28.53 -35.65
C VAL A 12 -7.15 28.61 -34.15
N PHE A 13 -7.00 29.81 -33.58
CA PHE A 13 -6.78 29.97 -32.13
C PHE A 13 -7.98 29.52 -31.29
N LEU A 14 -9.21 29.81 -31.73
CA LEU A 14 -10.43 29.34 -31.05
C LEU A 14 -10.59 27.82 -31.17
N LEU A 15 -10.26 27.20 -32.30
CA LEU A 15 -10.28 25.74 -32.48
C LEU A 15 -9.17 25.04 -31.69
N THR A 16 -7.95 25.59 -31.63
CA THR A 16 -6.84 24.98 -30.86
C THR A 16 -6.92 25.21 -29.36
N MET A 17 -7.63 26.25 -28.90
CA MET A 17 -7.91 26.46 -27.48
C MET A 17 -9.20 25.78 -26.99
N ALA A 18 -10.13 25.43 -27.89
CA ALA A 18 -11.30 24.63 -27.55
C ALA A 18 -11.02 23.12 -27.49
N LEU A 19 -10.00 22.62 -28.20
CA LEU A 19 -9.66 21.20 -28.24
C LEU A 19 -9.11 20.59 -26.92
N PRO A 20 -8.36 21.31 -26.06
CA PRO A 20 -8.00 20.79 -24.74
C PRO A 20 -9.16 20.83 -23.73
N ALA A 21 -10.19 21.65 -24.00
CA ALA A 21 -11.36 21.77 -23.12
C ALA A 21 -12.47 20.76 -23.46
N MET A 22 -12.55 20.27 -24.70
CA MET A 22 -13.54 19.26 -25.11
C MET A 22 -13.03 17.81 -25.05
N ALA A 23 -11.77 17.59 -24.69
CA ALA A 23 -11.22 16.27 -24.35
C ALA A 23 -11.02 16.10 -22.82
N GLN A 24 -11.77 16.86 -22.01
CA GLN A 24 -12.00 16.47 -20.62
C GLN A 24 -13.01 15.32 -20.63
N SER A 25 -12.54 14.11 -20.95
CA SER A 25 -13.20 12.91 -20.42
C SER A 25 -13.21 13.08 -18.90
N ASN A 26 -14.29 12.66 -18.24
CA ASN A 26 -14.37 12.64 -16.77
C ASN A 26 -13.47 11.52 -16.20
N SER A 27 -12.19 11.47 -16.61
CA SER A 27 -11.22 10.55 -16.05
C SER A 27 -11.09 10.87 -14.57
N SER A 28 -11.46 9.92 -13.70
CA SER A 28 -11.27 10.11 -12.27
C SER A 28 -9.78 9.97 -11.98
N VAL A 29 -9.14 11.09 -11.65
CA VAL A 29 -7.75 11.09 -11.20
C VAL A 29 -7.75 10.79 -9.71
N TYR A 30 -7.49 9.53 -9.35
CA TYR A 30 -7.24 9.18 -7.96
C TYR A 30 -5.82 9.61 -7.60
N LYS A 31 -5.68 10.53 -6.65
CA LYS A 31 -4.40 10.89 -6.03
C LYS A 31 -4.41 10.41 -4.59
N GLY A 32 -3.58 9.41 -4.29
CA GLY A 32 -3.45 8.83 -2.96
C GLY A 32 -2.07 9.12 -2.38
N SER A 33 -2.03 9.35 -1.07
CA SER A 33 -0.80 9.17 -0.29
C SER A 33 -0.76 7.74 0.22
N PHE A 34 0.38 7.09 0.11
CA PHE A 34 0.64 5.77 0.68
C PHE A 34 1.62 5.90 1.84
N GLN A 35 1.34 5.18 2.90
CA GLN A 35 2.20 4.98 4.05
C GLN A 35 2.08 3.51 4.45
N GLY A 36 3.23 2.87 4.66
CA GLY A 36 3.36 1.47 4.99
C GLY A 36 4.50 1.26 5.97
N ALA A 37 4.32 0.39 6.96
CA ALA A 37 5.35 -0.05 7.88
C ALA A 37 5.23 -1.55 8.08
N SER A 38 6.33 -2.27 7.84
CA SER A 38 6.38 -3.73 7.91
C SER A 38 7.41 -4.18 8.93
N PHE A 39 7.08 -5.28 9.60
CA PHE A 39 7.98 -6.05 10.45
C PHE A 39 7.92 -7.51 10.01
N TYR A 40 9.07 -8.14 9.92
CA TYR A 40 9.22 -9.56 9.70
C TYR A 40 10.15 -10.13 10.77
N GLY A 41 9.81 -11.29 11.31
CA GLY A 41 10.63 -11.99 12.29
C GLY A 41 10.45 -13.50 12.19
N SER A 42 11.56 -14.23 12.27
CA SER A 42 11.61 -15.69 12.32
C SER A 42 12.14 -16.15 13.68
N GLU A 43 11.51 -17.18 14.25
CA GLU A 43 11.94 -17.81 15.50
C GLU A 43 11.53 -19.28 15.53
N GLY A 44 12.49 -20.17 15.78
CA GLY A 44 12.22 -21.60 15.68
C GLY A 44 11.62 -21.94 14.32
N THR A 45 10.41 -22.50 14.31
CA THR A 45 9.70 -22.91 13.08
C THR A 45 8.69 -21.90 12.56
N PHE A 46 8.62 -20.72 13.18
CA PHE A 46 7.61 -19.71 12.88
C PHE A 46 8.22 -18.53 12.14
N ASP A 47 7.65 -18.21 10.99
CA ASP A 47 7.81 -16.92 10.33
C ASP A 47 6.62 -16.03 10.66
N THR A 48 6.88 -14.80 11.08
CA THR A 48 5.85 -13.83 11.46
C THR A 48 6.03 -12.53 10.68
N SER A 49 4.94 -12.04 10.11
CA SER A 49 4.87 -10.77 9.38
C SER A 49 3.79 -9.88 9.96
N VAL A 50 4.10 -8.60 10.11
CA VAL A 50 3.14 -7.56 10.47
C VAL A 50 3.27 -6.43 9.47
N ASP A 51 2.18 -6.03 8.83
CA ASP A 51 2.14 -4.92 7.87
C ASP A 51 1.06 -3.92 8.26
N LEU A 52 1.44 -2.67 8.52
CA LEU A 52 0.53 -1.54 8.67
C LEU A 52 0.56 -0.75 7.37
N SER A 53 -0.55 -0.68 6.65
CA SER A 53 -0.63 0.01 5.37
C SER A 53 -1.86 0.90 5.24
N THR A 54 -1.79 1.90 4.36
CA THR A 54 -2.91 2.79 4.06
C THR A 54 -4.12 1.99 3.60
N ASN A 55 -5.28 2.21 4.23
CA ASN A 55 -6.53 1.67 3.75
C ASN A 55 -7.02 2.50 2.55
N PHE A 56 -6.97 1.93 1.35
CA PHE A 56 -7.40 2.65 0.15
C PHE A 56 -8.93 2.71 -0.01
N GLU A 57 -9.67 1.84 0.69
CA GLU A 57 -11.14 1.83 0.71
C GLU A 57 -11.68 2.88 1.70
N ASP A 58 -11.03 3.04 2.86
CA ASP A 58 -11.34 4.06 3.87
C ASP A 58 -10.13 4.93 4.18
N LYS A 59 -10.11 6.12 3.56
CA LYS A 59 -8.98 7.07 3.55
C LYS A 59 -8.58 7.61 4.93
N ASP A 60 -9.42 7.45 5.95
CA ASP A 60 -9.15 7.90 7.32
C ASP A 60 -8.62 6.76 8.21
N SER A 61 -8.16 5.66 7.61
CA SER A 61 -7.62 4.51 8.32
C SER A 61 -6.40 3.86 7.67
N TYR A 62 -5.72 3.05 8.48
CA TYR A 62 -4.76 2.04 8.07
C TYR A 62 -5.36 0.66 8.30
N ILE A 63 -4.90 -0.33 7.55
CA ILE A 63 -5.12 -1.74 7.85
C ILE A 63 -3.83 -2.30 8.41
N LEU A 64 -3.92 -2.95 9.56
CA LEU A 64 -2.85 -3.76 10.14
C LEU A 64 -3.13 -5.21 9.80
N TYR A 65 -2.21 -5.87 9.11
CA TYR A 65 -2.20 -7.30 8.87
C TYR A 65 -1.21 -7.98 9.81
N TYR A 66 -1.60 -9.13 10.34
CA TYR A 66 -0.74 -10.04 11.08
C TYR A 66 -0.79 -11.41 10.39
N GLN A 67 0.38 -11.98 10.14
CA GLN A 67 0.50 -13.30 9.53
C GLN A 67 1.57 -14.09 10.25
N THR A 68 1.32 -15.38 10.45
CA THR A 68 2.33 -16.32 10.93
C THR A 68 2.23 -17.63 10.15
N TYR A 69 3.38 -18.21 9.83
CA TYR A 69 3.48 -19.51 9.18
C TYR A 69 4.39 -20.43 10.01
N ASP A 70 3.87 -21.61 10.40
CA ASP A 70 4.65 -22.68 11.02
C ASP A 70 5.05 -23.68 9.93
N TYR A 71 6.30 -23.64 9.48
CA TYR A 71 6.75 -24.50 8.38
C TYR A 71 6.99 -25.95 8.80
N GLU A 72 7.01 -26.26 10.10
CA GLU A 72 7.11 -27.65 10.57
C GLU A 72 5.75 -28.34 10.51
N LYS A 73 4.67 -27.61 10.81
CA LYS A 73 3.30 -28.13 10.77
C LYS A 73 2.53 -27.81 9.50
N ASP A 74 3.11 -26.99 8.62
CA ASP A 74 2.43 -26.45 7.44
C ASP A 74 1.12 -25.73 7.81
N GLU A 75 1.19 -24.84 8.81
CA GLU A 75 0.02 -24.10 9.30
C GLU A 75 0.18 -22.60 9.07
N TYR A 76 -0.83 -21.99 8.44
CA TYR A 76 -0.89 -20.56 8.22
C TYR A 76 -1.94 -19.90 9.10
N TYR A 77 -1.59 -18.76 9.67
CA TYR A 77 -2.44 -17.94 10.53
C TYR A 77 -2.47 -16.52 10.00
N TYR A 78 -3.67 -15.93 9.93
CA TYR A 78 -3.90 -14.61 9.38
C TYR A 78 -4.87 -13.82 10.27
N GLY A 79 -4.68 -12.51 10.35
CA GLY A 79 -5.61 -11.60 11.00
C GLY A 79 -5.43 -10.18 10.49
N SER A 80 -6.47 -9.37 10.66
CA SER A 80 -6.39 -7.93 10.34
C SER A 80 -7.16 -7.06 11.33
N ALA A 81 -6.76 -5.80 11.44
CA ALA A 81 -7.46 -4.80 12.22
C ALA A 81 -7.38 -3.42 11.56
N ILE A 82 -8.43 -2.62 11.70
CA ILE A 82 -8.47 -1.24 11.22
C ILE A 82 -7.91 -0.32 12.31
N VAL A 83 -6.99 0.56 11.94
CA VAL A 83 -6.33 1.52 12.83
C VAL A 83 -6.59 2.94 12.32
N PRO A 84 -7.05 3.90 13.15
CA PRO A 84 -7.29 5.27 12.69
C PRO A 84 -6.04 5.95 12.13
N ALA A 85 -6.18 6.65 11.00
CA ALA A 85 -5.08 7.37 10.37
C ALA A 85 -4.79 8.69 11.07
N THR A 86 -3.84 8.68 12.02
CA THR A 86 -3.43 9.87 12.77
C THR A 86 -1.92 10.04 12.80
N ASN A 87 -1.46 11.27 13.03
CA ASN A 87 -0.03 11.55 13.21
C ASN A 87 0.59 10.85 14.44
N ALA A 88 -0.23 10.37 15.38
CA ALA A 88 0.25 9.56 16.50
C ALA A 88 0.63 8.14 16.05
N ILE A 89 0.01 7.66 14.97
CA ILE A 89 0.24 6.34 14.36
C ILE A 89 1.32 6.42 13.30
N PHE A 90 1.36 7.49 12.48
CA PHE A 90 2.36 7.64 11.43
C PHE A 90 2.78 9.10 11.26
N ASP A 91 4.05 9.41 11.52
CA ASP A 91 4.63 10.75 11.35
C ASP A 91 5.91 10.64 10.51
N VAL A 92 5.75 10.84 9.20
CA VAL A 92 6.86 10.81 8.23
C VAL A 92 7.90 11.89 8.52
N ASN A 93 7.48 13.05 9.04
CA ASN A 93 8.38 14.16 9.32
C ASN A 93 9.26 13.88 10.54
N LYS A 94 8.72 13.16 11.53
CA LYS A 94 9.49 12.70 12.70
C LYS A 94 10.16 11.35 12.50
N GLY A 95 9.87 10.65 11.42
CA GLY A 95 10.48 9.36 11.12
C GLY A 95 9.97 8.24 12.03
N MET A 96 8.66 8.20 12.23
CA MET A 96 8.03 7.32 13.21
C MET A 96 6.76 6.68 12.66
N ALA A 97 6.56 5.40 12.94
CA ALA A 97 5.26 4.74 12.88
C ALA A 97 5.04 3.93 14.17
N LYS A 98 3.81 3.84 14.65
CA LYS A 98 3.45 3.15 15.89
C LYS A 98 2.07 2.53 15.78
N VAL A 99 1.92 1.31 16.27
CA VAL A 99 0.63 0.65 16.40
C VAL A 99 0.55 -0.04 17.76
N ASN A 100 -0.61 0.04 18.40
CA ASN A 100 -0.94 -0.72 19.59
C ASN A 100 -2.39 -1.15 19.47
N THR A 101 -2.61 -2.40 19.07
CA THR A 101 -3.95 -2.94 18.84
C THR A 101 -3.97 -4.45 19.07
N THR A 102 -5.17 -5.00 19.11
CA THR A 102 -5.39 -6.46 19.14
C THR A 102 -6.01 -6.88 17.81
N VAL A 103 -5.57 -8.01 17.31
CA VAL A 103 -6.01 -8.59 16.03
C VAL A 103 -6.66 -9.92 16.31
N ASP A 104 -7.87 -10.13 15.77
CA ASP A 104 -8.49 -11.45 15.72
C ASP A 104 -7.76 -12.29 14.65
N VAL A 105 -7.33 -13.49 15.04
CA VAL A 105 -6.51 -14.37 14.21
C VAL A 105 -7.27 -15.63 13.89
N TYR A 106 -7.15 -16.06 12.65
CA TYR A 106 -7.74 -17.25 12.09
C TYR A 106 -6.62 -18.16 11.59
N LYS A 107 -6.78 -19.47 11.78
CA LYS A 107 -6.01 -20.47 11.05
C LYS A 107 -6.65 -20.58 9.66
N VAL A 108 -5.83 -20.63 8.62
CA VAL A 108 -6.30 -20.79 7.24
C VAL A 108 -5.82 -22.13 6.71
N ASP A 109 -6.76 -22.97 6.31
CA ASP A 109 -6.48 -24.23 5.65
C ASP A 109 -6.66 -24.06 4.14
N PHE A 110 -5.59 -24.21 3.36
CA PHE A 110 -5.63 -24.07 1.91
C PHE A 110 -5.98 -25.40 1.24
N THR A 111 -6.99 -25.40 0.39
CA THR A 111 -7.31 -26.50 -0.52
C THR A 111 -7.11 -26.03 -1.95
N CYS A 112 -6.14 -26.62 -2.64
CA CYS A 112 -5.85 -26.29 -4.04
C CYS A 112 -6.43 -27.35 -4.99
N ASP A 113 -7.04 -26.91 -6.08
CA ASP A 113 -7.44 -27.80 -7.17
C ASP A 113 -6.24 -28.24 -8.02
N GLU A 114 -6.49 -29.13 -8.99
CA GLU A 114 -5.45 -29.66 -9.89
C GLU A 114 -4.86 -28.58 -10.82
N GLU A 115 -5.53 -27.43 -10.97
CA GLU A 115 -5.09 -26.28 -11.77
C GLU A 115 -4.25 -25.28 -10.95
N GLY A 116 -4.13 -25.51 -9.63
CA GLY A 116 -3.38 -24.68 -8.70
C GLY A 116 -4.18 -23.50 -8.12
N ASN A 117 -5.51 -23.47 -8.29
CA ASN A 117 -6.35 -22.48 -7.62
C ASN A 117 -6.61 -22.94 -6.19
N CYS A 118 -6.15 -22.15 -5.22
CA CYS A 118 -6.30 -22.44 -3.81
C CYS A 118 -7.44 -21.63 -3.20
N ASN A 119 -8.33 -22.30 -2.48
CA ASN A 119 -9.30 -21.68 -1.59
C ASN A 119 -8.83 -21.83 -0.14
N GLY A 120 -9.05 -20.82 0.69
CA GLY A 120 -8.71 -20.85 2.11
C GLY A 120 -9.97 -20.92 2.97
N ASP A 121 -10.08 -21.92 3.82
CA ASP A 121 -11.10 -21.98 4.87
C ASP A 121 -10.54 -21.42 6.18
N GLU A 122 -11.21 -20.42 6.75
CA GLU A 122 -10.75 -19.71 7.95
C GLU A 122 -11.44 -20.25 9.21
N THR A 123 -10.64 -20.67 10.19
CA THR A 123 -11.12 -21.14 11.50
C THR A 123 -10.59 -20.23 12.61
N PRO A 124 -11.43 -19.72 13.55
CA PRO A 124 -10.96 -18.85 14.64
C PRO A 124 -9.83 -19.48 15.46
N ALA A 125 -8.73 -18.73 15.63
CA ALA A 125 -7.51 -19.14 16.34
C ALA A 125 -7.16 -18.20 17.52
N GLY A 126 -8.10 -17.37 17.95
CA GLY A 126 -7.98 -16.46 19.09
C GLY A 126 -7.51 -15.05 18.70
N THR A 127 -6.87 -14.35 19.63
CA THR A 127 -6.49 -12.94 19.45
C THR A 127 -5.00 -12.73 19.72
N LYS A 128 -4.36 -11.83 18.98
CA LYS A 128 -2.95 -11.44 19.19
C LYS A 128 -2.83 -9.94 19.43
N SER A 129 -2.12 -9.57 20.50
CA SER A 129 -1.76 -8.17 20.75
C SER A 129 -0.51 -7.80 19.95
N ILE A 130 -0.58 -6.67 19.25
CA ILE A 130 0.49 -6.11 18.43
C ILE A 130 0.79 -4.72 18.96
N ASN A 131 2.02 -4.52 19.44
CA ASN A 131 2.51 -3.24 19.93
C ASN A 131 3.89 -2.97 19.31
N LEU A 132 3.92 -2.25 18.19
CA LEU A 132 5.15 -2.01 17.43
C LEU A 132 5.40 -0.51 17.25
N ALA A 133 6.68 -0.14 17.29
CA ALA A 133 7.17 1.19 16.98
C ALA A 133 8.36 1.11 16.01
N TRP A 134 8.19 1.70 14.84
CA TRP A 134 9.23 1.88 13.83
C TRP A 134 9.86 3.27 13.96
N ALA A 135 11.18 3.32 13.92
CA ALA A 135 11.96 4.55 13.89
C ALA A 135 12.89 4.54 12.67
N PHE A 136 12.79 5.59 11.86
CA PHE A 136 13.55 5.74 10.61
C PHE A 136 14.05 7.17 10.45
N ASN A 137 15.14 7.37 9.71
CA ASN A 137 15.62 8.72 9.40
C ASN A 137 14.87 9.25 8.16
N PRO A 138 14.03 10.30 8.28
CA PRO A 138 13.24 10.84 7.17
C PRO A 138 14.06 11.28 5.95
N LYS A 139 15.36 11.54 6.16
CA LYS A 139 16.31 12.00 5.13
C LYS A 139 17.11 10.87 4.49
N SER A 140 17.05 9.66 5.03
CA SER A 140 17.82 8.50 4.54
C SER A 140 16.88 7.46 3.95
N TYR A 141 16.58 7.59 2.66
CA TYR A 141 15.70 6.68 1.94
C TYR A 141 16.25 6.38 0.55
N SER A 142 15.86 5.22 0.03
CA SER A 142 15.91 4.94 -1.40
C SER A 142 14.61 5.39 -2.04
N THR A 143 14.63 5.69 -3.34
CA THR A 143 13.41 6.02 -4.08
C THR A 143 13.08 4.92 -5.08
N SER A 144 11.84 4.46 -5.10
CA SER A 144 11.30 3.65 -6.19
C SER A 144 10.21 4.43 -6.93
N LYS A 145 10.07 4.16 -8.23
CA LYS A 145 9.04 4.73 -9.07
C LYS A 145 8.33 3.59 -9.78
N TYR A 146 7.02 3.68 -9.84
CA TYR A 146 6.18 2.77 -10.62
C TYR A 146 5.43 3.59 -11.66
N SER A 147 5.25 3.03 -12.85
CA SER A 147 4.31 3.56 -13.82
C SER A 147 3.60 2.42 -14.52
N ASP A 148 2.30 2.32 -14.30
CA ASP A 148 1.39 1.58 -15.16
C ASP A 148 0.93 2.52 -16.26
N LYS A 149 0.88 2.05 -17.49
CA LYS A 149 0.28 2.84 -18.55
C LYS A 149 -0.68 1.98 -19.31
N ASN A 150 -1.93 2.36 -19.21
CA ASN A 150 -2.86 2.04 -20.24
C ASN A 150 -3.33 3.45 -20.78
N VAL A 151 -3.34 3.71 -22.13
CA VAL A 151 -3.90 4.76 -23.11
C VAL A 151 -5.09 4.37 -24.13
N GLN A 152 -6.34 4.91 -24.12
CA GLN A 152 -7.60 4.31 -24.64
C GLN A 152 -7.49 4.15 -26.15
N ILE A 153 -7.67 2.93 -26.66
CA ILE A 153 -7.28 2.58 -28.03
C ILE A 153 -8.48 2.27 -28.95
N ASP A 154 -9.62 1.79 -28.43
CA ASP A 154 -10.83 1.49 -29.22
C ASP A 154 -12.06 1.14 -28.36
N PHE A 155 -13.20 0.80 -29.00
CA PHE A 155 -14.42 0.28 -28.38
C PHE A 155 -14.09 -0.88 -27.41
N ASP A 156 -14.34 -0.64 -26.11
CA ASP A 156 -14.05 -1.48 -24.93
C ASP A 156 -12.57 -1.65 -24.50
N GLN A 157 -11.64 -0.79 -24.96
CA GLN A 157 -10.22 -0.89 -24.58
C GLN A 157 -9.72 0.32 -23.77
N TYR A 158 -9.51 0.13 -22.47
CA TYR A 158 -9.27 1.18 -21.47
C TYR A 158 -7.97 1.12 -20.70
N ILE A 159 -7.69 2.30 -20.14
CA ILE A 159 -6.37 2.80 -20.11
C ILE A 159 -6.02 3.49 -18.75
N LYS A 160 -5.94 2.65 -17.72
CA LYS A 160 -5.18 2.87 -16.49
C LYS A 160 -3.74 3.42 -16.64
N LEU A 161 -3.56 4.73 -16.67
CA LEU A 161 -2.26 5.36 -16.39
C LEU A 161 -2.08 5.47 -14.86
N SER A 162 -1.29 4.57 -14.25
CA SER A 162 -0.87 4.71 -12.85
C SER A 162 0.56 5.22 -12.77
N LYS A 163 0.90 6.08 -11.82
CA LYS A 163 2.31 6.23 -11.44
C LYS A 163 2.45 6.55 -9.96
N GLY A 164 3.43 5.89 -9.36
CA GLY A 164 3.78 6.02 -7.96
C GLY A 164 5.21 6.51 -7.82
N THR A 165 5.45 7.32 -6.79
CA THR A 165 6.81 7.57 -6.31
C THR A 165 6.83 7.28 -4.83
N PHE A 166 7.74 6.41 -4.43
CA PHE A 166 7.86 5.92 -3.07
C PHE A 166 9.26 6.19 -2.53
N LYS A 167 9.32 6.51 -1.25
CA LYS A 167 10.51 6.56 -0.42
C LYS A 167 10.50 5.30 0.43
N ASN A 168 11.52 4.47 0.28
CA ASN A 168 11.67 3.24 1.04
C ASN A 168 12.82 3.39 2.03
N TYR A 169 12.49 3.20 3.29
CA TYR A 169 13.37 3.20 4.43
C TYR A 169 13.56 1.72 4.81
N ASN A 170 14.70 1.15 4.44
CA ASN A 170 14.98 -0.26 4.68
C ASN A 170 15.79 -0.44 5.96
N ASN A 171 15.68 -1.61 6.59
CA ASN A 171 16.40 -1.95 7.82
C ASN A 171 16.18 -0.91 8.94
N VAL A 172 14.93 -0.48 9.11
CA VAL A 172 14.58 0.52 10.14
C VAL A 172 14.60 -0.12 11.52
N LEU A 173 14.80 0.69 12.55
CA LEU A 173 14.73 0.19 13.92
C LEU A 173 13.26 -0.07 14.27
N VAL A 174 12.97 -1.26 14.77
CA VAL A 174 11.65 -1.66 15.27
C VAL A 174 11.80 -2.09 16.73
N SER A 175 10.83 -1.71 17.56
CA SER A 175 10.76 -2.11 18.96
C SER A 175 9.33 -2.39 19.38
N GLY A 176 9.17 -3.21 20.42
CA GLY A 176 7.87 -3.53 21.01
C GLY A 176 7.64 -5.03 21.06
N THR A 177 6.38 -5.45 20.94
CA THR A 177 5.96 -6.85 21.02
C THR A 177 4.99 -7.27 19.92
N VAL A 178 5.11 -8.53 19.50
CA VAL A 178 4.21 -9.21 18.58
C VAL A 178 3.75 -10.50 19.25
N ALA A 179 2.45 -10.66 19.48
CA ALA A 179 1.90 -11.87 20.11
C ALA A 179 2.55 -12.21 21.47
N GLY A 180 2.97 -11.18 22.22
CA GLY A 180 3.64 -11.33 23.52
C GLY A 180 5.16 -11.54 23.46
N LYS A 181 5.75 -11.67 22.27
CA LYS A 181 7.20 -11.78 22.08
C LYS A 181 7.82 -10.43 21.76
N THR A 182 8.99 -10.13 22.29
CA THR A 182 9.69 -8.87 22.01
C THR A 182 10.36 -8.93 20.64
N THR A 183 10.44 -7.80 19.93
CA THR A 183 11.03 -7.78 18.58
C THR A 183 12.50 -8.19 18.53
N ASP A 184 13.21 -8.08 19.64
CA ASP A 184 14.61 -8.50 19.80
C ASP A 184 14.79 -9.98 20.17
N SER A 185 13.70 -10.72 20.42
CA SER A 185 13.76 -12.16 20.71
C SER A 185 13.75 -13.04 19.46
N PHE A 186 13.46 -12.47 18.28
CA PHE A 186 13.48 -13.19 17.01
C PHE A 186 14.92 -13.45 16.56
N GLU A 187 15.19 -14.66 16.05
CA GLU A 187 16.52 -15.07 15.58
C GLU A 187 16.96 -14.26 14.36
N TYR A 188 16.01 -14.02 13.45
CA TYR A 188 16.15 -13.16 12.30
C TYR A 188 15.00 -12.18 12.28
N SER A 189 15.27 -10.90 12.14
CA SER A 189 14.22 -9.90 11.98
C SER A 189 14.63 -8.77 11.06
N GLY A 190 13.63 -8.13 10.48
CA GLY A 190 13.79 -7.00 9.59
C GLY A 190 12.55 -6.14 9.63
N ALA A 191 12.72 -4.86 9.33
CA ALA A 191 11.62 -3.93 9.25
C ALA A 191 11.88 -2.90 8.17
N ASN A 192 10.80 -2.49 7.49
CA ASN A 192 10.86 -1.49 6.44
C ASN A 192 9.71 -0.51 6.59
N VAL A 193 9.94 0.74 6.22
CA VAL A 193 8.89 1.75 6.09
C VAL A 193 8.87 2.25 4.66
N SER A 194 7.70 2.40 4.08
CA SER A 194 7.52 3.01 2.76
C SER A 194 6.49 4.13 2.83
N THR A 195 6.78 5.23 2.14
CA THR A 195 5.84 6.35 2.01
C THR A 195 5.85 6.80 0.58
N GLY A 196 4.72 7.24 0.05
CA GLY A 196 4.67 7.65 -1.34
C GLY A 196 3.41 8.38 -1.70
N SER A 197 3.35 8.74 -2.97
CA SER A 197 2.15 9.21 -3.61
C SER A 197 1.92 8.40 -4.86
N SER A 198 0.71 7.89 -5.03
CA SER A 198 0.24 7.30 -6.26
C SER A 198 -0.75 8.24 -6.95
N PHE A 199 -0.71 8.23 -8.27
CA PHE A 199 -1.80 8.72 -9.07
C PHE A 199 -2.27 7.61 -10.00
N VAL A 200 -3.58 7.49 -10.16
CA VAL A 200 -4.20 6.60 -11.13
C VAL A 200 -5.19 7.43 -11.91
N ILE A 201 -5.07 7.41 -13.23
CA ILE A 201 -6.08 7.94 -14.14
C ILE A 201 -6.94 6.75 -14.53
N ILE A 202 -8.21 6.78 -14.12
CA ILE A 202 -9.22 5.80 -14.52
C ILE A 202 -10.12 6.51 -15.52
N GLU A 203 -10.01 6.13 -16.80
CA GLU A 203 -10.98 6.45 -17.86
C GLU A 203 -12.00 5.33 -17.98
#